data_AF-A0A1G2PJM7-F1
#
_entry.id   AF-A0A1G2PJM7-F1
#
_cell.length_a   1.000
_cell.length_b   1.000
_cell.length_c   1.000
_cell.angle_alpha   90.00
_cell.angle_beta   90.00
_cell.angle_gamma   90.00
#
_symmetry.space_group_name_H-M   'P 1'
#
loop_
_entity.id
_entity.type
_entity.pdbx_description
1 polymer ?
#
loop_
_entity_poly.entity_id
_entity_poly.type
_entity_poly.pdbx_seq_one_letter_code
_entity_poly.pdbx_strand_id
1 'polypeptide(L)'
;MPSQGGFTLFKVTIALEDVGKHDTFPEAFRDFYEKVKALVEGGTTEQVLYTTNFIVYCKNGAELPMEFGQVVDFAHEIGLLNEEGQLQELQADPTPEVVKAAFVRVAREYVVSPHSVFPERAFAALATIETAE
;
A
#
# COMPACT_ATOMS: atom_id res chain seq x y z
N MET A 1 30.00 -10.21 -7.48
CA MET A 1 29.03 -10.61 -6.45
C MET A 1 27.85 -9.67 -6.58
N PRO A 2 26.61 -10.14 -6.77
CA PRO A 2 25.48 -9.23 -6.83
C PRO A 2 25.33 -8.60 -5.44
N SER A 3 25.28 -7.26 -5.43
CA SER A 3 25.03 -6.46 -4.24
C SER A 3 23.73 -6.90 -3.57
N GLN A 4 23.78 -7.10 -2.25
CA GLN A 4 22.62 -7.34 -1.38
C GLN A 4 21.75 -6.07 -1.34
N GLY A 5 20.96 -5.83 -2.40
CA GLY A 5 19.86 -4.88 -2.38
C GLY A 5 18.57 -5.67 -2.39
N GLY A 6 17.85 -5.67 -1.29
CA GLY A 6 16.57 -6.35 -1.18
C GLY A 6 15.60 -5.92 -2.28
N PHE A 7 15.02 -6.87 -3.03
CA PHE A 7 13.98 -6.56 -4.00
C PHE A 7 12.80 -5.91 -3.28
N THR A 8 12.45 -4.69 -3.70
CA THR A 8 11.29 -3.95 -3.20
C THR A 8 10.21 -4.01 -4.28
N LEU A 9 9.00 -4.39 -3.89
CA LEU A 9 7.87 -4.58 -4.81
C LEU A 9 6.58 -4.17 -4.11
N PHE A 10 5.63 -3.65 -4.87
CA PHE A 10 4.26 -3.40 -4.45
C PHE A 10 3.34 -4.46 -5.06
N LYS A 11 2.58 -5.16 -4.23
CA LYS A 11 1.49 -6.03 -4.68
C LYS A 11 0.16 -5.31 -4.55
N VAL A 12 -0.69 -5.47 -5.54
CA VAL A 12 -2.05 -4.93 -5.55
C VAL A 12 -3.00 -6.09 -5.30
N THR A 13 -3.80 -5.99 -4.24
CA THR A 13 -4.83 -6.97 -3.92
C THR A 13 -6.21 -6.31 -4.01
N ILE A 14 -7.09 -6.90 -4.80
CA ILE A 14 -8.46 -6.41 -5.07
C ILE A 14 -9.43 -7.54 -4.78
N ALA A 15 -10.47 -7.29 -3.99
CA ALA A 15 -11.43 -8.30 -3.59
C ALA A 15 -10.78 -9.59 -3.02
N LEU A 16 -9.67 -9.45 -2.27
CA LEU A 16 -8.82 -10.53 -1.74
C LEU A 16 -8.05 -11.36 -2.80
N GLU A 17 -8.00 -10.91 -4.05
CA GLU A 17 -7.22 -11.53 -5.12
C GLU A 17 -5.97 -10.69 -5.44
N ASP A 18 -4.80 -11.33 -5.57
CA ASP A 18 -3.58 -10.67 -6.03
C ASP A 18 -3.68 -10.42 -7.55
N VAL A 19 -3.77 -9.15 -7.94
CA VAL A 19 -4.07 -8.74 -9.32
C VAL A 19 -2.92 -8.04 -10.02
N GLY A 20 -1.87 -7.65 -9.30
CA GLY A 20 -0.77 -6.90 -9.89
C GLY A 20 0.48 -6.85 -9.00
N LYS A 21 1.63 -6.66 -9.65
CA LYS A 21 2.95 -6.48 -9.03
C LYS A 21 3.66 -5.34 -9.74
N HIS A 22 4.15 -4.37 -8.99
CA HIS A 22 4.71 -3.12 -9.52
C HIS A 22 5.97 -2.72 -8.75
N ASP A 23 6.90 -2.07 -9.43
CA ASP A 23 8.18 -1.65 -8.83
C ASP A 23 8.05 -0.34 -8.04
N THR A 24 7.04 0.47 -8.36
CA THR A 24 6.79 1.76 -7.71
C THR A 24 5.38 1.87 -7.14
N PHE A 25 5.22 2.69 -6.11
CA PHE A 25 3.90 2.97 -5.52
C PHE A 25 2.96 3.69 -6.50
N PRO A 26 3.37 4.71 -7.27
CA PRO A 26 2.46 5.36 -8.22
C PRO A 26 1.91 4.41 -9.29
N GLU A 27 2.71 3.45 -9.77
CA GLU A 27 2.23 2.42 -10.69
C GLU A 27 1.22 1.49 -10.01
N ALA A 28 1.56 0.98 -8.82
CA ALA A 28 0.66 0.14 -8.03
C ALA A 28 -0.67 0.83 -7.73
N PHE A 29 -0.63 2.12 -7.37
CA PHE A 29 -1.81 2.90 -7.05
C PHE A 29 -2.68 3.16 -8.28
N ARG A 30 -2.11 3.46 -9.45
CA ARG A 30 -2.91 3.62 -10.68
C ARG A 30 -3.65 2.33 -11.03
N ASP A 31 -2.97 1.19 -10.92
CA ASP A 31 -3.57 -0.13 -11.15
C ASP A 31 -4.67 -0.46 -10.12
N PHE A 32 -4.41 -0.15 -8.85
CA PHE A 32 -5.37 -0.27 -7.75
C PHE A 32 -6.61 0.61 -7.99
N TYR A 33 -6.42 1.88 -8.33
CA TYR A 33 -7.48 2.86 -8.54
C TYR A 33 -8.44 2.44 -9.64
N GLU A 34 -7.92 2.06 -10.82
CA GLU A 34 -8.75 1.63 -11.95
C GLU A 34 -9.57 0.38 -11.60
N LYS A 35 -8.98 -0.58 -10.89
CA LYS A 35 -9.68 -1.80 -10.49
C LYS A 35 -10.73 -1.55 -9.42
N VAL A 36 -10.42 -0.74 -8.42
CA VAL A 36 -11.41 -0.35 -7.40
C VAL A 36 -12.56 0.44 -8.04
N LYS A 37 -12.26 1.38 -8.94
CA LYS A 37 -13.27 2.14 -9.67
C LYS A 37 -14.24 1.21 -10.42
N ALA A 38 -13.72 0.18 -11.10
CA ALA A 38 -14.56 -0.83 -11.75
C ALA A 38 -15.45 -1.59 -10.76
N LEU A 39 -14.97 -1.90 -9.54
CA LEU A 39 -15.79 -2.49 -8.48
C LEU A 39 -16.93 -1.55 -8.04
N VAL A 40 -16.64 -0.26 -7.88
CA VAL A 40 -17.64 0.76 -7.51
C VAL A 40 -18.71 0.89 -8.60
N GLU A 41 -18.30 0.98 -9.86
CA GLU A 41 -19.21 1.03 -11.01
C GLU A 41 -20.06 -0.25 -11.12
N GLY A 42 -19.53 -1.39 -10.68
CA GLY A 42 -20.24 -2.67 -10.56
C GLY A 42 -21.21 -2.77 -9.37
N GLY A 43 -21.32 -1.73 -8.52
CA GLY A 43 -22.23 -1.70 -7.38
C GLY A 43 -21.67 -2.35 -6.10
N THR A 44 -20.35 -2.48 -5.98
CA THR A 44 -19.70 -2.97 -4.75
C THR A 44 -19.96 -2.00 -3.59
N THR A 45 -20.26 -2.54 -2.41
CA THR A 45 -20.51 -1.72 -1.22
C THR A 45 -19.22 -1.18 -0.63
N GLU A 46 -19.31 -0.02 0.01
CA GLU A 46 -18.20 0.61 0.73
C GLU A 46 -17.54 -0.34 1.74
N GLN A 47 -18.34 -1.09 2.51
CA GLN A 47 -17.80 -2.05 3.48
C GLN A 47 -16.89 -3.10 2.83
N VAL A 48 -17.24 -3.58 1.64
CA VAL A 48 -16.39 -4.53 0.89
C VAL A 48 -15.12 -3.83 0.42
N LEU A 49 -15.21 -2.58 -0.03
CA LEU A 49 -14.04 -1.81 -0.46
C LEU A 49 -12.98 -1.69 0.65
N TYR A 50 -13.41 -1.30 1.85
CA TYR A 50 -12.54 -1.10 3.01
C TYR A 50 -11.92 -2.39 3.56
N THR A 51 -12.53 -3.56 3.30
CA THR A 51 -12.11 -4.82 3.93
C THR A 51 -11.39 -5.78 2.99
N THR A 52 -11.42 -5.53 1.67
CA THR A 52 -10.92 -6.50 0.68
C THR A 52 -9.88 -5.96 -0.30
N ASN A 53 -9.53 -4.68 -0.21
CA ASN A 53 -8.60 -4.03 -1.14
C ASN A 53 -7.46 -3.38 -0.37
N PHE A 54 -6.23 -3.69 -0.77
CA PHE A 54 -5.02 -3.15 -0.15
C PHE A 54 -3.83 -3.18 -1.12
N ILE A 55 -2.85 -2.32 -0.85
CA ILE A 55 -1.52 -2.38 -1.49
C ILE A 55 -0.55 -2.93 -0.45
N VAL A 56 0.30 -3.87 -0.85
CA VAL A 56 1.30 -4.49 0.02
C VAL A 56 2.69 -4.03 -0.39
N TYR A 57 3.41 -3.39 0.54
CA TYR A 57 4.84 -3.15 0.39
C TYR A 57 5.62 -4.40 0.78
N CYS A 58 6.36 -4.96 -0.17
CA CYS A 58 7.19 -6.14 0.02
C CYS A 58 8.66 -5.77 -0.02
N LYS A 59 9.42 -6.09 1.04
CA LYS A 59 10.89 -6.01 1.04
C LYS A 59 11.47 -7.16 1.84
N ASN A 60 12.45 -7.87 1.28
CA ASN A 60 13.15 -8.99 1.94
C ASN A 60 12.23 -10.09 2.51
N GLY A 61 11.10 -10.36 1.84
CA GLY A 61 10.12 -11.36 2.29
C GLY A 61 9.19 -10.90 3.41
N ALA A 62 9.36 -9.67 3.91
CA ALA A 62 8.40 -9.02 4.79
C ALA A 62 7.37 -8.23 3.98
N GLU A 63 6.13 -8.21 4.49
CA GLU A 63 4.97 -7.63 3.83
C GLU A 63 4.26 -6.68 4.78
N LEU A 64 4.08 -5.43 4.37
CA LEU A 64 3.27 -4.43 5.08
C LEU A 64 2.08 -4.05 4.19
N PRO A 65 0.87 -4.49 4.54
CA PRO A 65 -0.33 -4.04 3.84
C PRO A 65 -0.70 -2.61 4.28
N MET A 66 -1.27 -1.87 3.35
CA MET A 66 -1.96 -0.60 3.56
C MET A 66 -3.37 -0.76 2.99
N GLU A 67 -4.39 -0.59 3.83
CA GLU A 67 -5.79 -0.81 3.47
C GLU A 67 -6.35 0.30 2.57
N PHE A 68 -7.47 0.05 1.89
CA PHE A 68 -8.09 0.98 0.93
C PHE A 68 -8.13 2.44 1.41
N GLY A 69 -8.67 2.73 2.60
CA GLY A 69 -8.74 4.10 3.11
C GLY A 69 -7.36 4.73 3.28
N GLN A 70 -6.40 3.99 3.83
CA GLN A 70 -5.04 4.46 4.07
C GLN A 70 -4.27 4.69 2.76
N VAL A 71 -4.51 3.83 1.77
CA VAL A 71 -3.93 3.95 0.42
C VAL A 71 -4.45 5.19 -0.28
N VAL A 72 -5.74 5.48 -0.17
CA VAL A 72 -6.37 6.69 -0.72
C VAL A 72 -5.83 7.95 -0.01
N ASP A 73 -5.80 7.95 1.32
CA ASP A 73 -5.26 9.07 2.10
C ASP A 73 -3.80 9.37 1.73
N PHE A 74 -2.97 8.34 1.60
CA PHE A 74 -1.58 8.50 1.20
C PHE A 74 -1.44 9.00 -0.24
N ALA A 75 -2.31 8.56 -1.16
CA ALA A 75 -2.30 9.06 -2.53
C ALA A 75 -2.67 10.56 -2.62
N HIS A 76 -3.57 11.04 -1.76
CA HIS A 76 -3.79 12.49 -1.62
C HIS A 76 -2.56 13.19 -1.03
N GLU A 77 -1.93 12.62 0.00
CA GLU A 77 -0.75 13.18 0.67
C GLU A 77 0.41 13.42 -0.30
N ILE A 78 0.67 12.48 -1.22
CA ILE A 78 1.74 12.61 -2.23
C ILE A 78 1.30 13.35 -3.51
N GLY A 79 0.04 13.78 -3.59
CA GLY A 79 -0.52 14.49 -4.73
C GLY A 79 -0.79 13.61 -5.96
N LEU A 80 -0.98 12.30 -5.79
CA LEU A 80 -1.40 11.39 -6.87
C LEU A 80 -2.92 11.44 -7.11
N LEU A 81 -3.68 11.83 -6.08
CA LEU A 81 -5.09 12.21 -6.17
C LEU A 81 -5.27 13.71 -5.89
N ASN A 82 -6.15 14.36 -6.65
CA ASN A 82 -6.62 15.72 -6.38
C ASN A 82 -7.69 15.74 -5.27
N GLU A 83 -8.15 16.92 -4.85
CA GLU A 83 -9.20 17.07 -3.80
C GLU A 83 -10.54 16.41 -4.17
N GLU A 84 -10.79 16.16 -5.45
CA GLU A 84 -12.00 15.50 -5.95
C GLU A 84 -11.85 13.96 -6.05
N GLY A 85 -10.70 13.40 -5.65
CA GLY A 85 -10.43 11.96 -5.74
C GLY A 85 -10.13 11.46 -7.16
N GLN A 86 -9.70 12.35 -8.05
CA GLN A 86 -9.28 11.99 -9.42
C GLN A 86 -7.77 11.85 -9.51
N LEU A 87 -7.32 10.87 -10.31
CA LEU A 87 -5.92 10.70 -10.65
C LEU A 87 -5.37 11.94 -11.35
N GLN A 88 -4.19 12.37 -10.93
CA GLN A 88 -3.44 13.43 -11.62
C GLN A 88 -1.99 13.00 -11.86
N GLU A 89 -1.33 13.70 -12.78
CA GLU A 89 0.10 13.51 -12.98
C GLU A 89 0.88 14.09 -11.80
N LEU A 90 1.83 13.31 -11.28
CA LEU A 90 2.73 13.75 -10.24
C LEU A 90 3.72 14.77 -10.83
N GLN A 91 3.93 15.86 -10.11
CA GLN A 91 4.99 16.82 -10.45
C GLN A 91 6.38 16.22 -10.24
N ALA A 92 6.50 15.31 -9.26
CA ALA A 92 7.68 14.51 -8.99
C ALA A 92 7.26 13.20 -8.31
N ASP A 93 7.89 12.10 -8.69
CA ASP A 93 7.64 10.81 -8.03
C ASP A 93 8.14 10.83 -6.59
N PRO A 94 7.40 10.23 -5.63
CA PRO A 94 7.85 10.12 -4.26
C PRO A 94 9.10 9.24 -4.18
N THR A 95 10.05 9.61 -3.32
CA THR A 95 11.24 8.78 -3.13
C THR A 95 10.88 7.46 -2.43
N PRO A 96 11.65 6.38 -2.64
CA PRO A 96 11.41 5.10 -1.96
C PRO A 96 11.34 5.22 -0.43
N GLU A 97 12.09 6.15 0.17
CA GLU A 97 12.11 6.40 1.62
C GLU A 97 10.80 7.00 2.11
N VAL A 98 10.21 7.94 1.36
CA VAL A 98 8.91 8.54 1.68
C VAL A 98 7.83 7.46 1.68
N VAL A 99 7.83 6.63 0.64
CA VAL A 99 6.88 5.52 0.52
C VAL A 99 7.09 4.51 1.65
N LYS A 100 8.33 4.06 1.89
CA LYS A 100 8.65 3.13 3.00
C LYS A 100 8.17 3.69 4.34
N ALA A 101 8.42 4.98 4.61
CA ALA A 101 8.02 5.62 5.86
C ALA A 101 6.49 5.61 6.06
N ALA A 102 5.71 5.82 4.99
CA ALA A 102 4.24 5.77 5.05
C ALA A 102 3.73 4.36 5.42
N PHE A 103 4.25 3.31 4.78
CA PHE A 103 3.88 1.93 5.09
C PHE A 103 4.29 1.54 6.52
N VAL A 104 5.48 1.94 6.98
CA VAL A 104 5.95 1.72 8.35
C VAL A 104 5.06 2.46 9.36
N ARG A 105 4.68 3.71 9.08
CA ARG A 105 3.78 4.50 9.93
C ARG A 105 2.43 3.79 10.10
N VAL A 106 1.80 3.42 8.99
CA VAL A 106 0.51 2.69 8.99
C VAL A 106 0.61 1.37 9.76
N ALA A 107 1.67 0.59 9.52
CA ALA A 107 1.87 -0.67 10.22
C ALA A 107 2.06 -0.47 11.74
N ARG A 108 2.77 0.59 12.16
CA ARG A 108 2.91 0.92 13.60
C ARG A 108 1.57 1.28 14.23
N GLU A 109 0.74 2.08 13.55
CA GLU A 109 -0.62 2.41 13.99
C GLU A 109 -1.48 1.13 14.15
N TYR A 110 -1.31 0.17 13.24
CA TYR A 110 -1.99 -1.12 13.29
C TYR A 110 -1.52 -2.00 14.46
N VAL A 111 -0.22 -2.01 14.78
CA VAL A 111 0.33 -2.81 15.91
C VAL A 111 -0.19 -2.31 17.26
N VAL A 112 -0.37 -1.00 17.42
CA VAL A 112 -0.84 -0.41 18.68
C VAL A 112 -2.36 -0.31 18.78
N SER A 113 -3.09 -0.61 17.71
CA SER A 113 -4.55 -0.57 17.69
C SER A 113 -5.15 -1.70 18.56
N PRO A 114 -6.08 -1.40 19.48
CA PRO A 114 -6.75 -2.43 20.28
C PRO A 114 -7.65 -3.37 19.45
N HIS A 115 -7.87 -3.04 18.17
CA HIS A 115 -8.64 -3.85 17.21
C HIS A 115 -7.74 -4.68 16.28
N SER A 116 -6.42 -4.63 16.46
CA SER A 116 -5.47 -5.37 15.64
C SER A 116 -5.61 -6.88 15.87
N VAL A 117 -5.97 -7.61 14.82
CA VAL A 117 -6.19 -9.06 14.90
C VAL A 117 -4.86 -9.84 14.80
N PHE A 118 -3.77 -9.21 14.33
CA PHE A 118 -2.46 -9.86 14.10
C PHE A 118 -1.22 -8.97 14.40
N PRO A 119 -1.08 -8.39 15.60
CA PRO A 119 0.00 -7.45 15.92
C PRO A 119 1.41 -8.08 15.81
N GLU A 120 1.57 -9.38 16.12
CA GLU A 120 2.88 -10.05 16.09
C GLU A 120 3.47 -10.18 14.68
N ARG A 121 2.63 -10.43 13.66
CA ARG A 121 3.07 -10.53 12.26
C ARG A 121 3.49 -9.17 11.72
N ALA A 122 2.70 -8.13 12.02
CA ALA A 122 3.03 -6.76 11.67
C ALA A 122 4.33 -6.29 12.36
N PHE A 123 4.55 -6.67 13.63
CA PHE A 123 5.77 -6.35 14.37
C PHE A 123 7.03 -7.03 13.76
N ALA A 124 6.95 -8.31 13.42
CA ALA A 124 8.06 -9.02 12.76
C ALA A 124 8.37 -8.46 11.37
N ALA A 125 7.34 -8.09 10.60
CA ALA A 125 7.49 -7.45 9.29
C ALA A 125 8.15 -6.06 9.40
N LEU A 126 7.72 -5.25 10.37
CA LEU A 126 8.31 -3.94 10.69
C LEU A 126 9.81 -4.06 10.98
N ALA A 127 10.20 -4.94 11.91
CA ALA A 127 11.61 -5.12 12.29
C ALA A 127 12.48 -5.51 11.08
N THR A 128 11.96 -6.37 10.20
CA THR A 128 12.66 -6.80 8.98
C THR A 128 12.85 -5.65 7.98
N ILE A 129 11.83 -4.82 7.79
CA ILE A 129 11.84 -3.73 6.80
C ILE A 129 12.66 -2.54 7.30
N GLU A 130 12.62 -2.24 8.60
CA GLU A 130 13.40 -1.15 9.20
C GLU A 130 14.90 -1.44 9.17
N THR A 131 15.31 -2.69 9.38
CA THR A 131 16.72 -3.11 9.37
C THR A 131 17.28 -3.46 8.00
N ALA A 132 16.41 -3.59 6.99
CA ALA A 132 16.81 -3.79 5.61
C ALA A 132 17.29 -2.47 4.98
N GLU A 133 18.60 -2.31 4.90
CA GLU A 133 19.27 -1.32 4.02
C GLU A 133 19.29 -1.85 2.58
#